data_AF-A0A177MEM0-F1
#
_entry.id   AF-A0A177MEM0-F1
#
_cell.length_a   1.000
_cell.length_b   1.000
_cell.length_c   1.000
_cell.angle_alpha   90.00
_cell.angle_beta   90.00
_cell.angle_gamma   90.00
#
_symmetry.space_group_name_H-M   'P 1'
#
loop_
_entity.id
_entity.type
_entity.pdbx_description
1 polymer ?
#
loop_
_entity_poly.entity_id
_entity_poly.type
_entity_poly.pdbx_seq_one_letter_code
_entity_poly.pdbx_strand_id
1 'polypeptide(L)' 'MGTQLELLEAQALQLTVGERAAFAQLLLASLDEDAEIEEAWVAETERRISDIENGTVQVIPIAEALAQVRAALK' A
#
# COMPACT_ATOMS: atom_id res chain seq x y z
N MET A 1 4.77 13.74 -33.85
CA MET A 1 5.68 13.81 -32.69
C MET A 1 4.99 13.04 -31.59
N GLY A 2 5.60 11.96 -31.11
CA GLY A 2 4.99 11.15 -30.05
C GLY A 2 4.88 11.95 -28.75
N THR A 3 3.90 11.60 -27.92
CA THR A 3 3.78 12.21 -26.60
C THR A 3 5.00 11.86 -25.74
N GLN A 4 5.29 12.66 -24.72
CA GLN A 4 6.40 12.36 -23.80
C GLN A 4 6.24 10.98 -23.13
N LEU A 5 4.99 10.56 -22.87
CA LEU A 5 4.68 9.24 -22.33
C LEU A 5 5.06 8.12 -23.29
N GLU A 6 4.68 8.23 -24.57
CA GLU A 6 5.02 7.23 -25.60
C GLU A 6 6.53 7.05 -25.77
N LEU A 7 7.30 8.16 -25.66
CA LEU A 7 8.76 8.11 -25.72
C LEU A 7 9.36 7.39 -24.51
N LEU A 8 8.85 7.65 -23.30
CA LEU A 8 9.29 7.00 -22.08
C LEU A 8 8.93 5.51 -22.06
N GLU A 9 7.75 5.15 -22.55
CA GLU A 9 7.34 3.75 -22.70
C GLU A 9 8.26 3.00 -23.65
N ALA A 10 8.54 3.56 -24.83
CA ALA A 10 9.45 2.97 -25.80
C ALA A 10 10.87 2.77 -25.23
N GLN A 11 11.36 3.73 -24.44
CA GLN A 11 12.65 3.65 -23.76
C GLN A 11 12.65 2.60 -22.64
N ALA A 12 11.61 2.58 -21.80
CA ALA A 12 11.48 1.59 -20.72
C ALA A 12 11.42 0.16 -21.27
N LEU A 13 10.80 -0.06 -22.44
CA LEU A 13 10.77 -1.38 -23.08
C LEU A 13 12.13 -1.84 -23.63
N GLN A 14 13.13 -0.96 -23.78
CA GLN A 14 14.50 -1.35 -24.13
C GLN A 14 15.31 -1.89 -22.94
N LEU A 15 14.83 -1.68 -21.70
CA LEU A 15 15.50 -2.15 -20.49
C LEU A 15 15.36 -3.67 -20.33
N THR A 16 16.33 -4.27 -19.64
CA THR A 16 16.22 -5.67 -19.20
C THR A 16 15.02 -5.85 -18.26
N VAL A 17 14.57 -7.09 -18.08
CA VAL A 17 13.44 -7.40 -17.18
C VAL A 17 13.67 -6.88 -15.76
N GLY A 18 14.90 -7.02 -15.24
CA GLY A 18 15.25 -6.53 -13.91
C GLY A 18 15.23 -5.01 -13.80
N GLU A 19 15.79 -4.32 -14.79
CA GLU A 19 15.79 -2.85 -14.84
C GLU A 19 14.38 -2.27 -15.00
N ARG A 20 13.53 -2.90 -15.83
CA ARG A 20 12.11 -2.51 -15.91
C ARG A 20 11.38 -2.67 -14.59
N ALA A 21 11.62 -3.77 -13.87
CA ALA A 21 11.00 -4.00 -12.56
C ALA A 21 11.47 -2.97 -11.52
N ALA A 22 12.76 -2.60 -11.55
CA ALA A 22 13.28 -1.52 -10.71
C ALA A 22 12.66 -0.16 -11.07
N PHE A 23 12.55 0.15 -12.36
CA PHE A 23 11.95 1.40 -12.84
C PHE A 23 10.46 1.50 -12.48
N ALA A 24 9.70 0.41 -12.63
CA ALA A 24 8.29 0.35 -12.21
C ALA A 24 8.12 0.59 -10.70
N GLN A 25 9.00 0.05 -9.87
CA GLN A 25 8.97 0.31 -8.42
C GLN A 25 9.24 1.79 -8.10
N LEU A 26 10.19 2.44 -8.77
CA LEU A 26 10.44 3.87 -8.59
C LEU A 26 9.23 4.71 -8.97
N LEU A 27 8.58 4.39 -10.09
CA LEU A 27 7.36 5.08 -10.51
C LEU A 27 6.22 4.88 -9.51
N LEU A 28 6.01 3.65 -9.03
CA LEU A 28 5.01 3.38 -8.01
C LEU A 28 5.29 4.14 -6.71
N ALA A 29 6.54 4.16 -6.25
CA ALA A 29 6.94 4.93 -5.08
C ALA A 29 6.73 6.44 -5.26
N SER A 30 6.89 6.97 -6.48
CA SER A 30 6.63 8.39 -6.76
C SER A 30 5.15 8.78 -6.74
N LEU A 31 4.25 7.80 -6.79
CA LEU A 31 2.80 7.99 -6.70
C LEU A 31 2.28 7.84 -5.26
N ASP A 32 3.16 7.53 -4.31
CA ASP A 32 2.80 7.41 -2.90
C ASP A 32 2.61 8.82 -2.30
N GLU A 33 1.44 9.41 -2.55
CA GLU A 33 1.01 10.71 -2.02
C GLU A 33 0.80 10.65 -0.49
N ASP A 34 0.73 9.46 0.09
CA ASP A 34 0.41 9.20 1.51
C ASP A 34 1.66 9.15 2.41
N ALA A 35 2.84 9.53 1.93
CA ALA A 35 4.06 9.60 2.75
C ALA A 35 3.90 10.51 4.00
N GLU A 36 3.04 11.54 3.92
CA GLU A 36 2.69 12.39 5.08
C GLU A 36 1.76 11.67 6.08
N ILE A 37 1.01 10.67 5.62
CA ILE A 37 0.08 9.87 6.43
C ILE A 37 0.81 8.69 7.09
N GLU A 38 2.00 8.34 6.62
CA GLU A 38 2.82 7.24 7.13
C GLU A 38 3.13 7.40 8.63
N GLU A 39 3.50 8.61 9.09
CA GLU A 39 3.75 8.87 10.52
C GLU A 39 2.47 8.67 11.37
N ALA A 40 1.32 9.10 10.87
CA ALA A 40 0.04 8.92 11.55
C ALA A 40 -0.36 7.43 11.61
N TRP A 41 -0.04 6.66 10.57
CA TRP A 41 -0.28 5.21 10.54
C TRP A 41 0.64 4.45 11.48
N VAL A 42 1.91 4.84 11.58
CA VAL A 42 2.85 4.27 12.56
C VAL A 42 2.32 4.51 13.96
N ALA A 43 1.99 5.75 14.31
CA ALA A 43 1.46 6.10 15.63
C ALA A 43 0.18 5.32 15.98
N GLU A 44 -0.76 5.21 15.04
CA GLU A 44 -2.00 4.46 15.25
C GLU A 44 -1.76 2.94 15.38
N THR A 45 -0.81 2.39 14.63
CA THR A 45 -0.46 0.97 14.70
C THR A 45 0.15 0.62 16.05
N GLU A 46 1.11 1.42 16.53
CA GLU A 46 1.72 1.25 17.86
C GLU A 46 0.66 1.34 18.97
N ARG A 47 -0.25 2.33 18.87
CA ARG A 47 -1.35 2.50 19.82
C ARG A 47 -2.26 1.26 19.85
N ARG A 48 -2.65 0.72 18.68
CA ARG A 48 -3.50 -0.47 18.60
C ARG A 48 -2.83 -1.73 19.13
N ILE A 49 -1.54 -1.90 18.87
CA ILE A 49 -0.76 -3.02 19.43
C ILE A 49 -0.77 -2.93 20.95
N SER A 50 -0.46 -1.75 21.49
CA SER A 50 -0.46 -1.53 22.95
C SER A 50 -1.81 -1.79 23.58
N ASP A 51 -2.92 -1.37 22.93
CA ASP A 51 -4.26 -1.64 23.41
C ASP A 51 -4.58 -3.14 23.49
N ILE A 52 -4.14 -3.90 22.48
CA ILE A 52 -4.32 -5.36 22.44
C ILE A 52 -3.48 -6.04 23.52
N GLU A 53 -2.20 -5.68 23.65
CA GLU A 53 -1.27 -6.27 24.62
C GLU A 53 -1.67 -5.98 26.06
N ASN A 54 -2.17 -4.77 26.34
CA ASN A 54 -2.68 -4.38 27.65
C ASN A 54 -4.11 -4.86 27.92
N GLY A 55 -4.78 -5.46 26.93
CA GLY A 55 -6.16 -5.91 27.05
C GLY A 55 -7.18 -4.78 27.26
N THR A 56 -6.87 -3.56 26.81
CA THR A 56 -7.78 -2.40 26.89
C THR A 56 -8.87 -2.46 25.82
N VAL A 57 -8.71 -3.33 24.82
CA VAL A 57 -9.67 -3.58 23.75
C VAL A 57 -10.05 -5.06 23.66
N GLN A 58 -11.31 -5.34 23.33
CA GLN A 58 -11.76 -6.69 23.02
C GLN A 58 -11.41 -7.03 21.56
N VAL A 59 -10.56 -8.03 21.36
CA VAL A 59 -10.25 -8.55 20.02
C VAL A 59 -11.34 -9.52 19.54
N ILE A 60 -11.50 -9.59 18.22
CA ILE A 60 -12.37 -10.56 17.55
C ILE A 60 -11.52 -11.50 16.68
N PRO A 61 -11.86 -12.80 16.58
CA PRO A 61 -11.19 -13.70 15.66
C PRO A 61 -11.30 -13.20 14.21
N ILE A 62 -10.19 -13.24 13.46
CA ILE A 62 -10.13 -12.66 12.11
C ILE A 62 -11.15 -13.27 11.13
N ALA A 63 -11.48 -14.55 11.29
CA ALA A 63 -12.50 -15.22 10.48
C ALA A 63 -13.90 -14.61 10.69
N GLU A 64 -14.23 -14.27 11.94
CA GLU A 64 -15.50 -13.62 12.29
C GLU A 64 -15.53 -12.18 11.77
N ALA A 65 -14.44 -11.43 11.93
CA ALA A 65 -14.31 -10.08 11.42
C ALA A 65 -14.55 -10.01 9.90
N LEU A 66 -13.88 -10.87 9.13
CA LEU A 66 -14.03 -10.93 7.68
C LEU A 66 -15.44 -11.36 7.24
N ALA A 67 -16.08 -12.25 8.00
CA ALA A 67 -17.46 -12.64 7.73
C ALA A 67 -18.43 -11.46 7.91
N GLN A 68 -18.25 -10.64 8.96
CA GLN A 68 -19.05 -9.44 9.21
C GLN A 68 -18.89 -8.41 8.09
N VAL A 69 -17.66 -8.12 7.67
CA VAL A 69 -17.39 -7.17 6.56
C VAL A 69 -18.09 -7.63 5.28
N ARG A 70 -17.95 -8.91 4.91
CA ARG A 70 -18.60 -9.45 3.70
C ARG A 70 -20.13 -9.39 3.77
N ALA A 71 -20.70 -9.60 4.96
CA ALA A 71 -22.14 -9.49 5.16
C ALA A 71 -22.64 -8.04 4.99
N ALA A 72 -21.83 -7.06 5.39
CA ALA A 72 -22.17 -5.64 5.30
C ALA A 72 -22.01 -5.02 3.90
N LEU A 73 -21.33 -5.71 2.97
CA LEU A 73 -21.11 -5.27 1.59
C LEU A 73 -22.19 -5.76 0.60
N LYS A 74 -23.32 -6.29 1.10
CA LYS A 74 -24.50 -6.65 0.29
C LYS A 74 -25.51 -5.51 0.24
#